data_AF-A0A418PX69-F1
#
_entry.id   AF-A0A418PX69-F1
#
_cell.length_a   1.000
_cell.length_b   1.000
_cell.length_c   1.000
_cell.angle_alpha   90.00
_cell.angle_beta   90.00
_cell.angle_gamma   90.00
#
_symmetry.space_group_name_H-M   'P 1'
#
loop_
_entity.id
_entity.type
_entity.pdbx_description
1 polymer ?
#
loop_
_entity_poly.entity_id
_entity_poly.type
_entity_poly.pdbx_seq_one_letter_code
_entity_poly.pdbx_strand_id
1 'polypeptide(L)'
;MNSFRDAPIITYKSTPLGNEFATLAQDLRTAFPESYLLPRGLDFIACPDCAEQGGYYLAFENEDGVLWWQVGNIPEIWPEEIKPFMQKLITTMDQLPEN
;
A
#
# COMPACT_ATOMS: atom_id res chain seq x y z
N MET A 1 -16.68 -12.75 17.10
CA MET A 1 -16.81 -11.75 16.03
C MET A 1 -15.82 -10.64 16.33
N ASN A 2 -14.58 -10.78 15.85
CA ASN A 2 -13.57 -9.74 16.01
C ASN A 2 -13.71 -8.82 14.80
N SER A 3 -14.25 -7.64 15.06
CA SER A 3 -14.47 -6.58 14.08
C SER A 3 -13.12 -6.02 13.63
N PHE A 4 -12.84 -6.03 12.32
CA PHE A 4 -11.74 -5.31 11.67
C PHE A 4 -11.95 -3.76 11.70
N ARG A 5 -12.40 -3.22 12.84
CA ARG A 5 -12.78 -1.79 12.97
C ARG A 5 -11.67 -0.88 13.49
N ASP A 6 -10.57 -1.44 13.96
CA ASP A 6 -9.41 -0.64 14.32
C ASP A 6 -8.41 -0.75 13.18
N ALA A 7 -8.25 0.33 12.42
CA ALA A 7 -7.12 0.45 11.51
C ALA A 7 -5.84 0.15 12.32
N PRO A 8 -4.90 -0.65 11.78
CA PRO A 8 -3.66 -0.94 12.50
C PRO A 8 -3.00 0.39 12.89
N ILE A 9 -2.70 0.57 14.17
CA ILE A 9 -1.95 1.74 14.64
C ILE A 9 -0.57 1.67 13.99
N ILE A 10 -0.33 2.49 12.98
CA ILE A 10 0.95 2.59 12.30
C ILE A 10 1.93 3.21 13.29
N THR A 11 2.85 2.40 13.81
CA THR A 11 3.88 2.86 14.74
C THR A 11 5.18 3.08 13.96
N TYR A 12 5.64 4.33 13.89
CA TYR A 12 6.88 4.67 13.21
C TYR A 12 8.10 4.43 14.12
N LYS A 13 9.22 3.96 13.55
CA LYS A 13 10.51 3.94 14.23
C LYS A 13 10.98 5.39 14.45
N SER A 14 11.53 5.69 15.63
CA SER A 14 12.06 7.01 15.96
C SER A 14 13.39 7.32 15.28
N THR A 15 14.15 6.29 14.91
CA THR A 15 15.39 6.42 14.16
C THR A 15 15.10 6.28 12.66
N PRO A 16 15.39 7.29 11.84
CA PRO A 16 15.23 7.19 10.39
C PRO A 16 16.17 6.13 9.83
N LEU A 17 15.73 5.48 8.74
CA LEU A 17 16.60 4.63 7.94
C LEU A 17 17.61 5.50 7.15
N GLY A 18 18.62 4.86 6.55
CA GLY A 18 19.59 5.53 5.67
C GLY A 18 18.95 6.24 4.47
N ASN A 19 19.67 7.19 3.87
CA ASN A 19 19.20 8.01 2.74
C ASN A 19 18.78 7.19 1.52
N GLU A 20 19.37 6.01 1.33
CA GLU A 20 19.01 5.05 0.30
C GLU A 20 17.53 4.64 0.41
N PHE A 21 17.02 4.46 1.62
CA PHE A 21 15.61 4.08 1.85
C PHE A 21 14.66 5.26 1.69
N ALA A 22 15.12 6.47 2.00
CA ALA A 22 14.36 7.69 1.70
C ALA A 22 14.16 7.86 0.19
N THR A 23 15.19 7.57 -0.62
CA THR A 23 15.09 7.57 -2.08
C THR A 23 14.08 6.52 -2.57
N LEU A 24 14.12 5.31 -2.02
CA LEU A 24 13.15 4.26 -2.36
C LEU A 24 11.70 4.66 -2.04
N ALA A 25 11.47 5.30 -0.89
CA ALA A 25 10.16 5.82 -0.52
C ALA A 25 9.69 6.94 -1.46
N GLN A 26 10.59 7.87 -1.82
CA GLN A 26 10.32 8.95 -2.78
C GLN A 26 9.94 8.38 -4.17
N ASP A 27 10.64 7.35 -4.60
CA ASP A 27 10.41 6.67 -5.87
C ASP A 27 9.07 5.93 -5.90
N LEU A 28 8.65 5.34 -4.78
CA LEU A 28 7.31 4.76 -4.62
C LEU A 28 6.23 5.83 -4.66
N ARG A 29 6.43 6.93 -3.93
CA ARG A 29 5.48 8.06 -3.90
C ARG A 29 5.26 8.66 -5.29
N THR A 30 6.33 8.75 -6.09
CA THR A 30 6.28 9.27 -7.48
C THR A 30 5.56 8.30 -8.42
N ALA A 31 5.68 7.00 -8.18
CA ALA A 31 4.99 5.97 -8.96
C ALA A 31 3.53 5.76 -8.55
N PHE A 32 3.07 6.40 -7.47
CA PHE A 32 1.72 6.21 -6.93
C PHE A 32 0.66 6.68 -7.95
N PRO A 33 -0.27 5.81 -8.37
CA PRO A 33 -1.23 6.12 -9.42
C PRO A 33 -2.41 6.92 -8.85
N GLU A 34 -2.15 8.19 -8.50
CA GLU A 34 -3.11 9.09 -7.86
C GLU A 34 -4.45 9.18 -8.58
N SER A 35 -4.41 9.34 -9.91
CA SER A 35 -5.62 9.48 -10.74
C SER A 35 -6.54 8.26 -10.69
N TYR A 36 -5.99 7.09 -10.36
CA TYR A 36 -6.72 5.85 -10.24
C TYR A 36 -7.15 5.57 -8.78
N LEU A 37 -6.24 5.78 -7.83
CA LEU A 37 -6.44 5.42 -6.43
C LEU A 37 -7.23 6.47 -5.64
N LEU A 38 -6.92 7.76 -5.79
CA LEU A 38 -7.56 8.82 -4.98
C LEU A 38 -9.09 8.85 -5.16
N PRO A 39 -9.66 8.75 -6.39
CA PRO A 39 -11.11 8.70 -6.56
C PRO A 39 -11.76 7.42 -5.99
N ARG A 40 -10.95 6.40 -5.70
CA ARG A 40 -11.37 5.09 -5.18
C ARG A 40 -10.90 4.88 -3.74
N GLY A 41 -10.69 5.96 -2.99
CA GLY A 41 -10.35 5.86 -1.57
C GLY A 41 -11.35 4.99 -0.81
N LEU A 42 -10.84 4.18 0.11
CA LEU A 42 -11.61 3.27 0.97
C LEU A 42 -12.24 2.08 0.21
N ASP A 43 -11.57 1.61 -0.85
CA ASP A 43 -12.08 0.56 -1.75
C ASP A 43 -11.18 -0.70 -1.81
N PHE A 44 -11.78 -1.80 -2.26
CA PHE A 44 -11.13 -3.08 -2.52
C PHE A 44 -10.80 -3.22 -4.01
N ILE A 45 -9.55 -3.51 -4.34
CA ILE A 45 -9.07 -3.58 -5.72
C ILE A 45 -8.61 -5.00 -6.02
N ALA A 46 -9.19 -5.60 -7.07
CA ALA A 46 -8.79 -6.94 -7.54
C ALA A 46 -8.78 -7.97 -6.40
N CYS A 47 -9.82 -7.93 -5.58
CA CYS A 47 -9.83 -8.53 -4.26
C CYS A 47 -11.01 -9.51 -4.10
N PRO A 48 -11.05 -10.61 -4.88
CA PRO A 48 -12.15 -11.57 -4.81
C PRO A 48 -12.20 -12.25 -3.44
N ASP A 49 -11.02 -12.61 -2.89
CA ASP A 49 -10.90 -13.42 -1.67
C ASP A 49 -9.95 -12.81 -0.62
N CYS A 50 -9.69 -11.50 -0.60
CA CYS A 50 -8.66 -10.97 0.34
C CYS A 50 -9.00 -11.15 1.82
N ALA A 51 -10.28 -11.35 2.15
CA ALA A 51 -10.68 -11.69 3.51
C ALA A 51 -10.10 -13.03 3.97
N GLU A 52 -9.84 -13.95 3.04
CA GLU A 52 -9.37 -15.31 3.30
C GLU A 52 -7.90 -15.50 2.92
N GLN A 53 -7.46 -14.93 1.80
CA GLN A 53 -6.11 -15.12 1.23
C GLN A 53 -5.15 -13.96 1.51
N GLY A 54 -5.62 -12.91 2.19
CA GLY A 54 -4.85 -11.71 2.45
C GLY A 54 -4.69 -10.83 1.21
N GLY A 55 -3.95 -9.72 1.38
CA GLY A 55 -3.71 -8.75 0.32
C GLY A 55 -2.75 -7.66 0.79
N TYR A 56 -2.47 -6.71 -0.10
CA TYR A 56 -1.69 -5.53 0.19
C TYR A 56 -2.59 -4.44 0.77
N TYR A 57 -2.22 -3.92 1.93
CA TYR A 57 -2.87 -2.76 2.52
C TYR A 57 -2.06 -1.51 2.19
N LEU A 58 -2.70 -0.56 1.52
CA LEU A 58 -2.13 0.74 1.19
C LEU A 58 -2.83 1.78 2.06
N ALA A 59 -2.06 2.63 2.73
CA ALA A 59 -2.58 3.78 3.45
C ALA A 59 -1.83 5.03 3.00
N PHE A 60 -2.60 6.09 2.72
CA PHE A 60 -2.10 7.42 2.44
C PHE A 60 -2.65 8.35 3.50
N GLU A 61 -1.77 8.84 4.36
CA GLU A 61 -2.09 9.77 5.45
C GLU A 61 -1.59 11.17 5.09
N ASN A 62 -2.47 12.16 5.24
CA ASN A 62 -2.16 13.57 5.09
C ASN A 62 -2.91 14.40 6.15
N GLU A 63 -2.78 15.73 6.11
CA GLU A 63 -3.45 16.63 7.05
C GLU A 63 -4.99 16.52 7.03
N ASP A 64 -5.56 16.12 5.89
CA ASP A 64 -7.00 15.97 5.70
C ASP A 64 -7.55 14.61 6.19
N GLY A 65 -6.68 13.65 6.47
CA GLY A 65 -7.02 12.34 7.01
C GLY A 65 -6.29 11.17 6.35
N VAL A 66 -6.86 9.97 6.51
CA VAL A 66 -6.30 8.72 5.97
C VAL A 66 -7.21 8.16 4.89
N LEU A 67 -6.66 7.99 3.68
CA LEU A 67 -7.24 7.15 2.64
C LEU A 67 -6.56 5.78 2.68
N TRP A 68 -7.32 4.72 2.45
CA TRP A 68 -6.77 3.38 2.38
C TRP A 68 -7.37 2.57 1.23
N TRP A 69 -6.64 1.54 0.83
CA TRP A 69 -7.05 0.57 -0.18
C TRP A 69 -6.58 -0.82 0.24
N GLN A 70 -7.38 -1.83 -0.09
CA GLN A 70 -6.95 -3.23 0.01
C GLN A 70 -6.87 -3.83 -1.38
N VAL A 71 -5.66 -4.18 -1.80
CA VAL A 71 -5.40 -4.76 -3.12
C VAL A 71 -5.18 -6.26 -2.96
N GLY A 72 -5.86 -7.07 -3.76
CA GLY A 72 -5.63 -8.52 -3.77
C GLY A 72 -4.20 -8.88 -4.17
N ASN A 73 -3.78 -10.09 -3.84
CA ASN A 73 -2.42 -10.57 -4.06
C ASN A 73 -2.23 -11.34 -5.38
N ILE A 74 -3.24 -11.39 -6.25
CA ILE A 74 -3.22 -12.11 -7.54
C ILE A 74 -2.91 -11.10 -8.66
N PRO A 75 -1.67 -11.04 -9.20
CA PRO A 75 -1.26 -10.02 -10.15
C PRO A 75 -1.98 -10.07 -11.51
N GLU A 76 -2.51 -11.24 -11.87
CA GLU A 76 -3.21 -11.48 -13.14
C GLU A 76 -4.52 -10.72 -13.24
N ILE A 77 -5.14 -10.39 -12.10
CA ILE A 77 -6.42 -9.69 -12.02
C ILE A 77 -6.27 -8.22 -11.62
N TRP A 78 -5.04 -7.72 -11.45
CA TRP A 78 -4.81 -6.31 -11.19
C TRP A 78 -5.15 -5.44 -12.40
N PRO A 79 -5.88 -4.33 -12.20
CA PRO A 79 -6.11 -3.34 -13.24
C PRO A 79 -4.79 -2.76 -13.77
N GLU A 80 -4.73 -2.52 -15.08
CA GLU A 80 -3.51 -2.09 -15.77
C GLU A 80 -2.98 -0.75 -15.24
N GLU A 81 -3.85 0.12 -14.72
CA GLU A 81 -3.47 1.42 -14.17
C GLU A 81 -2.69 1.33 -12.86
N ILE A 82 -2.91 0.29 -12.05
CA ILE A 82 -2.26 0.11 -10.74
C ILE A 82 -1.17 -0.96 -10.76
N LYS A 83 -1.22 -1.89 -11.71
CA LYS A 83 -0.30 -3.03 -11.80
C LYS A 83 1.20 -2.64 -11.79
N PRO A 84 1.66 -1.61 -12.54
CA PRO A 84 3.06 -1.20 -12.48
C PRO A 84 3.48 -0.70 -11.09
N PHE A 85 2.58 0.02 -10.41
CA PHE A 85 2.82 0.49 -9.05
C PHE A 85 2.91 -0.67 -8.06
N MET A 86 1.99 -1.64 -8.14
CA MET A 86 2.01 -2.81 -7.24
C MET A 86 3.29 -3.64 -7.40
N GLN A 87 3.75 -3.84 -8.64
CA GLN A 87 5.01 -4.53 -8.92
C GLN A 87 6.21 -3.78 -8.31
N LYS A 88 6.24 -2.45 -8.44
CA LYS A 88 7.26 -1.61 -7.82
C LYS A 88 7.20 -1.69 -6.29
N LEU A 89 6.01 -1.61 -5.71
CA LEU A 89 5.78 -1.72 -4.27
C LEU A 89 6.38 -3.01 -3.70
N ILE A 90 6.04 -4.15 -4.29
CA ILE A 90 6.54 -5.46 -3.86
C ILE A 90 8.06 -5.51 -3.95
N THR A 91 8.61 -5.07 -5.08
CA THR A 91 10.07 -5.02 -5.28
C THR A 91 10.77 -4.12 -4.26
N THR A 92 10.16 -2.99 -3.91
CA THR A 92 10.71 -2.08 -2.90
C THR A 92 10.60 -2.66 -1.49
N MET A 93 9.51 -3.36 -1.17
CA MET A 93 9.36 -4.03 0.13
C MET A 93 10.49 -5.05 0.38
N ASP A 94 10.88 -5.81 -0.64
CA ASP A 94 11.99 -6.79 -0.56
C ASP A 94 13.37 -6.13 -0.34
N GLN A 95 13.49 -4.82 -0.59
CA GLN A 95 14.72 -4.05 -0.41
C GLN A 95 14.79 -3.39 0.97
N LEU A 96 13.68 -3.29 1.68
CA LEU A 96 13.67 -2.73 3.02
C LEU A 96 14.30 -3.73 4.00
N PRO A 97 15.09 -3.26 4.99
CA PRO A 97 15.67 -4.15 5.98
C PRO A 97 14.55 -4.83 6.76
N GLU A 98 14.67 -6.16 6.93
CA GLU A 98 13.81 -6.92 7.83
C GLU A 98 13.92 -6.34 9.25
N ASN A 99 12.79 -6.30 9.97
CA ASN A 99 12.71 -5.78 11.32
C ASN A 99 13.42 -6.69 12.34
#